data_AF-A0A177C7R1-F1
#
_entry.id   AF-A0A177C7R1-F1
#
_cell.length_a   1.000
_cell.length_b   1.000
_cell.length_c   1.000
_cell.angle_alpha   90.00
_cell.angle_beta   90.00
_cell.angle_gamma   90.00
#
_symmetry.space_group_name_H-M   'P 1'
#
loop_
_entity.id
_entity.type
_entity.pdbx_description
1 polymer ?
#
loop_
_entity_poly.entity_id
_entity_poly.type
_entity_poly.pdbx_seq_one_letter_code
_entity_poly.pdbx_strand_id
1 'polypeptide(L)'
;MSASSEANLRYAQGPHEVELGRQESYRIHRDLIREIIANDHFGGGEEQVPAGTVDQWVAAIEPGSQVPLPLNIKGFYGGSLRASIPIEVARGSYKHIIYETGNKAKVDKYARRMLIALSVLDVDDLAQREPVLGAAALWHVALAQVRLPEFSEALGSTLRRYEAVRPKVNLTDSKMPQAARLKTRLMSVAQELDNEAALATLNSWLRDS
;
A
#
# COMPACT_ATOMS: atom_id res chain seq x y z
N MET A 1 -19.01 -34.25 -1.86
CA MET A 1 -18.86 -33.46 -3.10
C MET A 1 -18.77 -32.00 -2.69
N SER A 2 -17.57 -31.44 -2.82
CA SER A 2 -17.15 -30.17 -2.23
C SER A 2 -17.52 -29.01 -3.15
N ALA A 3 -18.55 -28.25 -2.79
CA ALA A 3 -18.80 -26.92 -3.31
C ALA A 3 -18.27 -25.90 -2.30
N SER A 4 -16.95 -25.70 -2.28
CA SER A 4 -16.29 -24.66 -1.49
C SER A 4 -14.98 -24.27 -2.17
N SER A 5 -15.08 -23.46 -3.21
CA SER A 5 -13.92 -22.76 -3.81
C SER A 5 -14.29 -21.51 -4.60
N GLU A 6 -15.57 -21.30 -4.95
CA GLU A 6 -15.97 -20.16 -5.81
C GLU A 6 -16.61 -18.98 -5.06
N ALA A 7 -16.84 -19.08 -3.75
CA ALA A 7 -17.43 -17.99 -2.95
C ALA A 7 -16.40 -16.99 -2.39
N ASN A 8 -15.10 -17.28 -2.45
CA ASN A 8 -14.04 -16.46 -1.86
C ASN A 8 -13.35 -15.49 -2.84
N LEU A 9 -13.88 -15.33 -4.06
CA LEU A 9 -13.29 -14.49 -5.12
C LEU A 9 -14.12 -13.26 -5.50
N ARG A 10 -15.11 -12.86 -4.67
CA ARG A 10 -16.00 -11.72 -4.96
C ARG A 10 -15.55 -10.34 -4.45
N TYR A 11 -14.33 -10.19 -3.92
CA TYR A 11 -13.85 -8.90 -3.40
C TYR A 11 -12.63 -8.38 -4.16
N ALA A 12 -12.81 -8.16 -5.45
CA ALA A 12 -11.85 -7.49 -6.33
C ALA A 12 -12.55 -6.85 -7.56
N GLN A 13 -13.76 -6.31 -7.42
CA GLN A 13 -14.49 -5.70 -8.54
C GLN A 13 -14.90 -4.26 -8.24
N GLY A 14 -14.13 -3.31 -8.78
CA GLY A 14 -14.65 -2.09 -9.42
C GLY A 14 -15.50 -1.11 -8.59
N PRO A 15 -15.85 0.06 -9.19
CA PRO A 15 -16.09 1.30 -8.47
C PRO A 15 -17.55 1.42 -7.99
N HIS A 16 -17.92 0.65 -6.98
CA HIS A 16 -19.09 0.90 -6.14
C HIS A 16 -18.84 0.43 -4.71
N GLU A 17 -17.61 0.59 -4.23
CA GLU A 17 -17.28 0.40 -2.82
C GLU A 17 -17.84 1.60 -2.03
N VAL A 18 -18.87 1.32 -1.23
CA VAL A 18 -19.01 2.00 0.06
C VAL A 18 -17.60 2.00 0.66
N GLU A 19 -16.98 3.17 0.86
CA GLU A 19 -15.69 3.29 1.53
C GLU A 19 -15.77 2.45 2.81
N LEU A 20 -15.22 1.24 2.77
CA LEU A 20 -15.24 0.36 3.91
C LEU A 20 -14.39 1.06 4.95
N GLY A 21 -15.01 1.43 6.08
CA GLY A 21 -14.26 1.99 7.19
C GLY A 21 -13.09 1.08 7.55
N ARG A 22 -11.98 1.64 8.00
CA ARG A 22 -10.71 0.91 8.27
C ARG A 22 -10.91 -0.36 9.10
N GLN A 23 -11.82 -0.30 10.09
CA GLN A 23 -12.18 -1.44 10.93
C GLN A 23 -12.80 -2.58 10.13
N GLU A 24 -13.70 -2.24 9.21
CA GLU A 24 -14.41 -3.21 8.38
C GLU A 24 -13.47 -3.82 7.33
N SER A 25 -12.60 -3.00 6.73
CA SER A 25 -11.56 -3.49 5.83
C SER A 25 -10.60 -4.47 6.54
N TYR A 26 -10.14 -4.14 7.76
CA TYR A 26 -9.34 -5.06 8.57
C TYR A 26 -10.09 -6.37 8.85
N ARG A 27 -11.36 -6.30 9.26
CA ARG A 27 -12.18 -7.48 9.58
C ARG A 27 -12.32 -8.42 8.38
N ILE A 28 -12.58 -7.89 7.19
CA ILE A 28 -12.74 -8.67 5.97
C ILE A 28 -11.42 -9.28 5.51
N HIS A 29 -10.32 -8.53 5.60
CA HIS A 29 -9.04 -8.94 5.03
C HIS A 29 -8.05 -9.52 6.03
N ARG A 30 -8.42 -9.69 7.31
CA ARG A 30 -7.51 -10.09 8.39
C ARG A 30 -6.62 -11.28 8.04
N ASP A 31 -7.20 -12.35 7.48
CA ASP A 31 -6.45 -13.57 7.16
C ASP A 31 -5.50 -13.36 5.97
N LEU A 32 -5.89 -12.55 4.99
CA LEU A 32 -4.99 -12.15 3.91
C LEU A 32 -3.88 -11.25 4.43
N ILE A 33 -4.15 -10.32 5.34
CA ILE A 33 -3.11 -9.49 5.94
C ILE A 33 -2.11 -10.35 6.73
N ARG A 34 -2.60 -11.35 7.48
CA ARG A 34 -1.75 -12.36 8.12
C ARG A 34 -0.86 -13.07 7.10
N GLU A 35 -1.43 -13.48 5.96
CA GLU A 35 -0.69 -14.13 4.88
C GLU A 35 0.39 -13.20 4.30
N ILE A 36 0.06 -11.93 4.03
CA ILE A 36 1.01 -10.93 3.50
C ILE A 36 2.16 -10.73 4.48
N ILE A 37 1.88 -10.60 5.78
CA ILE A 37 2.91 -10.47 6.81
C ILE A 37 3.84 -11.69 6.80
N ALA A 38 3.29 -12.89 6.82
CA ALA A 38 4.07 -14.13 6.87
C ALA A 38 4.91 -14.35 5.60
N ASN A 39 4.30 -14.16 4.42
CA ASN A 39 4.88 -14.60 3.16
C ASN A 39 5.61 -13.47 2.41
N ASP A 40 5.02 -12.28 2.35
CA ASP A 40 5.56 -11.17 1.55
C ASP A 40 6.54 -10.32 2.36
N HIS A 41 6.25 -10.10 3.65
CA HIS A 41 7.11 -9.28 4.52
C HIS A 41 8.27 -10.12 5.09
N PHE A 42 7.96 -11.23 5.76
CA PHE A 42 8.97 -12.13 6.35
C PHE A 42 9.55 -13.16 5.38
N GLY A 43 9.02 -13.26 4.15
CA GLY A 43 9.64 -14.03 3.07
C GLY A 43 9.38 -15.54 3.09
N GLY A 44 8.53 -16.05 4.00
CA GLY A 44 8.09 -17.46 4.03
C GLY A 44 9.19 -18.53 4.13
N GLY A 45 10.45 -18.14 4.34
CA GLY A 45 11.61 -19.03 4.38
C GLY A 45 11.98 -19.51 5.79
N GLU A 46 12.90 -20.48 5.87
CA GLU A 46 13.36 -21.16 7.09
C GLU A 46 14.09 -20.26 8.12
N GLU A 47 14.26 -18.95 7.85
CA GLU A 47 14.54 -17.99 8.90
C GLU A 47 13.32 -17.94 9.82
N GLN A 48 13.39 -18.68 10.92
CA GLN A 48 12.30 -18.81 11.88
C GLN A 48 11.93 -17.42 12.43
N VAL A 49 10.94 -16.79 11.81
CA VAL A 49 10.18 -15.72 12.42
C VAL A 49 9.77 -16.23 13.80
N PRO A 50 10.15 -15.54 14.90
CA PRO A 50 9.83 -16.02 16.23
C PRO A 50 8.34 -16.31 16.36
N ALA A 51 8.00 -17.43 16.99
CA ALA A 51 6.62 -17.87 17.13
C ALA A 51 5.74 -16.74 17.70
N GLY A 52 4.60 -16.48 17.06
CA GLY A 52 3.67 -15.43 17.47
C GLY A 52 3.98 -14.00 16.95
N THR A 53 5.10 -13.77 16.27
CA THR A 53 5.43 -12.43 15.71
C THR A 53 4.39 -11.99 14.67
N VAL A 54 3.99 -12.90 13.77
CA VAL A 54 2.96 -12.62 12.76
C VAL A 54 1.65 -12.21 13.44
N ASP A 55 1.23 -12.96 14.46
CA ASP A 55 0.00 -12.71 15.22
C ASP A 55 0.07 -11.37 15.96
N GLN A 56 1.23 -11.04 16.54
CA GLN A 56 1.46 -9.75 17.18
C GLN A 56 1.34 -8.60 16.18
N TRP A 57 1.89 -8.74 14.97
CA TRP A 57 1.80 -7.73 13.91
C TRP A 57 0.36 -7.58 13.43
N VAL A 58 -0.36 -8.68 13.19
CA VAL A 58 -1.79 -8.68 12.84
C VAL A 58 -2.61 -7.96 13.91
N ALA A 59 -2.37 -8.24 15.20
CA ALA A 59 -3.06 -7.59 16.29
C ALA A 59 -2.67 -6.10 16.44
N ALA A 60 -1.43 -5.73 16.10
CA ALA A 60 -0.96 -4.36 16.22
C ALA A 60 -1.50 -3.42 15.13
N ILE A 61 -1.75 -3.93 13.93
CA ILE A 61 -2.30 -3.14 12.81
C ILE A 61 -3.81 -2.94 12.86
N GLU A 62 -4.52 -3.70 13.72
CA GLU A 62 -5.95 -3.52 13.91
C GLU A 62 -6.26 -2.06 14.29
N PRO A 63 -7.19 -1.39 13.59
CA PRO A 63 -7.53 -0.01 13.91
C PRO A 63 -7.97 0.13 15.38
N GLY A 64 -7.39 1.09 16.10
CA GLY A 64 -7.65 1.29 17.53
C GLY A 64 -6.90 0.34 18.48
N SER A 65 -6.10 -0.60 17.96
CA SER A 65 -5.32 -1.52 18.76
C SER A 65 -4.46 -0.84 19.82
N GLN A 66 -4.51 -1.39 21.03
CA GLN A 66 -3.71 -0.99 22.18
C GLN A 66 -2.60 -2.00 22.49
N VAL A 67 -2.33 -2.95 21.59
CA VAL A 67 -1.26 -3.93 21.77
C VAL A 67 0.06 -3.18 21.99
N PRO A 68 0.78 -3.46 23.09
CA PRO A 68 2.08 -2.85 23.36
C PRO A 68 3.07 -3.19 22.24
N LEU A 69 3.73 -2.16 21.73
CA LEU A 69 4.82 -2.31 20.77
C LEU A 69 6.17 -2.09 21.47
N PRO A 70 7.26 -2.70 20.99
CA PRO A 70 8.58 -2.55 21.61
C PRO A 70 9.02 -1.08 21.74
N LEU A 71 9.38 -0.66 22.96
CA LEU A 71 9.68 0.74 23.28
C LEU A 71 10.91 1.31 22.57
N ASN A 72 11.83 0.45 22.11
CA ASN A 72 13.11 0.85 21.52
C ASN A 72 13.14 0.77 19.98
N ILE A 73 12.01 0.43 19.35
CA ILE A 73 11.92 0.32 17.89
C ILE A 73 11.21 1.57 17.36
N LYS A 74 11.89 2.31 16.49
CA LYS A 74 11.30 3.43 15.76
C LYS A 74 10.67 2.92 14.47
N GLY A 75 9.50 3.47 14.13
CA GLY A 75 8.87 3.20 12.85
C GLY A 75 9.65 3.78 11.67
N PHE A 76 9.12 3.56 10.47
CA PHE A 76 9.67 4.00 9.21
C PHE A 76 10.03 5.51 9.25
N TYR A 77 11.26 5.85 8.86
CA TYR A 77 11.80 7.22 8.95
C TYR A 77 11.66 7.90 10.33
N GLY A 78 11.59 7.14 11.42
CA GLY A 78 11.49 7.67 12.78
C GLY A 78 10.07 8.01 13.24
N GLY A 79 9.04 7.68 12.45
CA GLY A 79 7.63 7.89 12.81
C GLY A 79 7.07 6.82 13.75
N SER A 80 5.76 6.91 13.97
CA SER A 80 4.97 5.95 14.75
C SER A 80 5.17 4.53 14.24
N LEU A 81 5.60 3.66 15.15
CA LEU A 81 5.81 2.24 14.87
C LEU A 81 4.51 1.59 14.37
N ARG A 82 3.37 1.90 15.00
CA ARG A 82 2.07 1.32 14.62
C ARG A 82 1.65 1.73 13.21
N ALA A 83 1.80 3.00 12.85
CA ALA A 83 1.46 3.48 11.51
C ALA A 83 2.46 3.01 10.44
N SER A 84 3.67 2.61 10.85
CA SER A 84 4.70 2.10 9.96
C SER A 84 4.48 0.65 9.54
N ILE A 85 3.91 -0.19 10.41
CA ILE A 85 3.72 -1.61 10.12
C ILE A 85 2.93 -1.82 8.81
N PRO A 86 1.74 -1.20 8.59
CA PRO A 86 1.01 -1.37 7.33
C PRO A 86 1.82 -0.97 6.08
N ILE A 87 2.64 0.09 6.19
CA ILE A 87 3.51 0.56 5.12
C ILE A 87 4.63 -0.45 4.85
N GLU A 88 5.22 -1.03 5.89
CA GLU A 88 6.26 -2.06 5.77
C GLU A 88 5.72 -3.38 5.20
N VAL A 89 4.49 -3.73 5.53
CA VAL A 89 3.78 -4.89 4.99
C VAL A 89 3.52 -4.69 3.49
N ALA A 90 2.99 -3.52 3.10
CA ALA A 90 2.83 -3.16 1.69
C ALA A 90 4.16 -3.14 0.93
N ARG A 91 5.22 -2.61 1.55
CA ARG A 91 6.58 -2.66 0.99
C ARG A 91 7.06 -4.10 0.80
N GLY A 92 6.71 -5.03 1.69
CA GLY A 92 6.95 -6.47 1.53
C GLY A 92 6.42 -6.98 0.19
N SER A 93 5.13 -6.79 -0.07
CA SER A 93 4.50 -7.15 -1.35
C SER A 93 5.14 -6.45 -2.55
N TYR A 94 5.50 -5.17 -2.43
CA TYR A 94 6.12 -4.40 -3.51
C TYR A 94 7.45 -5.02 -4.00
N LYS A 95 8.25 -5.62 -3.11
CA LYS A 95 9.52 -6.28 -3.49
C LYS A 95 9.34 -7.36 -4.55
N HIS A 96 8.17 -7.99 -4.62
CA HIS A 96 7.88 -9.03 -5.60
C HIS A 96 7.53 -8.47 -6.99
N ILE A 97 7.19 -7.18 -7.08
CA ILE A 97 6.70 -6.54 -8.32
C ILE A 97 7.43 -5.25 -8.72
N ILE A 98 8.51 -4.90 -8.03
CA ILE A 98 9.29 -3.69 -8.29
C ILE A 98 9.84 -3.64 -9.73
N TYR A 99 10.34 -4.76 -10.24
CA TYR A 99 10.88 -4.92 -11.59
C TYR A 99 10.07 -5.90 -12.45
N GLU A 100 8.89 -6.30 -11.99
CA GLU A 100 8.01 -7.24 -12.69
C GLU A 100 6.94 -6.48 -13.46
N THR A 101 6.95 -6.59 -14.78
CA THR A 101 5.91 -6.06 -15.67
C THR A 101 5.40 -7.09 -16.70
N GLY A 102 6.09 -8.23 -16.84
CA GLY A 102 5.69 -9.30 -17.77
C GLY A 102 4.60 -10.22 -17.22
N ASN A 103 4.66 -10.58 -15.93
CA ASN A 103 3.64 -11.42 -15.30
C ASN A 103 2.48 -10.60 -14.73
N LYS A 104 1.50 -10.27 -15.59
CA LYS A 104 0.33 -9.45 -15.23
C LYS A 104 -0.46 -10.00 -14.01
N ALA A 105 -0.61 -11.32 -13.88
CA ALA A 105 -1.31 -11.92 -12.75
C ALA A 105 -0.56 -11.73 -11.42
N LYS A 106 0.77 -11.83 -11.45
CA LYS A 106 1.63 -11.55 -10.29
C LYS A 106 1.59 -10.07 -9.91
N VAL A 107 1.63 -9.18 -10.90
CA VAL A 107 1.51 -7.73 -10.72
C VAL A 107 0.20 -7.39 -10.04
N ASP A 108 -0.93 -7.89 -10.56
CA ASP A 108 -2.26 -7.67 -9.98
C ASP A 108 -2.34 -8.16 -8.53
N LYS A 109 -1.95 -9.42 -8.28
CA LYS A 109 -1.94 -10.03 -6.94
C LYS A 109 -1.23 -9.16 -5.90
N TYR A 110 0.02 -8.78 -6.17
CA TYR A 110 0.81 -8.05 -5.17
C TYR A 110 0.41 -6.58 -5.08
N ALA A 111 -0.06 -5.96 -6.17
CA ALA A 111 -0.61 -4.60 -6.11
C ALA A 111 -1.87 -4.54 -5.22
N ARG A 112 -2.78 -5.51 -5.34
CA ARG A 112 -3.94 -5.61 -4.43
C ARG A 112 -3.53 -5.86 -2.98
N ARG A 113 -2.54 -6.72 -2.74
CA ARG A 113 -1.99 -6.95 -1.40
C ARG A 113 -1.42 -5.68 -0.78
N MET A 114 -0.74 -4.83 -1.56
CA MET A 114 -0.29 -3.51 -1.09
C MET A 114 -1.46 -2.63 -0.65
N LEU A 115 -2.54 -2.54 -1.46
CA LEU A 115 -3.71 -1.74 -1.12
C LEU A 115 -4.42 -2.24 0.14
N ILE A 116 -4.57 -3.56 0.27
CA ILE A 116 -5.18 -4.20 1.44
C ILE A 116 -4.33 -3.99 2.71
N ALA A 117 -3.01 -4.07 2.59
CA ALA A 117 -2.14 -3.75 3.72
C ALA A 117 -2.30 -2.29 4.17
N LEU A 118 -2.49 -1.36 3.23
CA LEU A 118 -2.61 0.07 3.52
C LEU A 118 -4.03 0.51 3.91
N SER A 119 -5.07 -0.28 3.66
CA SER A 119 -6.47 0.10 3.90
C SER A 119 -6.83 0.26 5.38
N VAL A 120 -6.01 -0.26 6.29
CA VAL A 120 -6.18 -0.12 7.74
C VAL A 120 -5.72 1.26 8.26
N LEU A 121 -5.01 2.04 7.43
CA LEU A 121 -4.54 3.38 7.77
C LEU A 121 -5.58 4.45 7.47
N ASP A 122 -5.66 5.44 8.35
CA ASP A 122 -6.27 6.73 8.02
C ASP A 122 -5.20 7.62 7.40
N VAL A 123 -5.07 7.56 6.08
CA VAL A 123 -3.95 8.22 5.39
C VAL A 123 -4.08 9.74 5.51
N ASP A 124 -5.29 10.28 5.54
CA ASP A 124 -5.52 11.73 5.61
C ASP A 124 -5.19 12.27 7.00
N ASP A 125 -5.65 11.61 8.07
CA ASP A 125 -5.26 11.94 9.45
C ASP A 125 -3.75 11.71 9.69
N LEU A 126 -3.19 10.61 9.19
CA LEU A 126 -1.76 10.33 9.29
C LEU A 126 -0.92 11.40 8.59
N ALA A 127 -1.34 11.88 7.42
CA ALA A 127 -0.63 12.93 6.69
C ALA A 127 -0.65 14.29 7.39
N GLN A 128 -1.62 14.53 8.27
CA GLN A 128 -1.66 15.73 9.12
C GLN A 128 -0.74 15.59 10.33
N ARG A 129 -0.77 14.44 11.02
CA ARG A 129 -0.03 14.21 12.27
C ARG A 129 1.44 13.85 12.03
N GLU A 130 1.72 13.06 11.01
CA GLU A 130 3.04 12.53 10.67
C GLU A 130 3.26 12.56 9.15
N PRO A 131 3.55 13.75 8.57
CA PRO A 131 3.61 13.94 7.11
C PRO A 131 4.55 12.98 6.38
N VAL A 132 5.65 12.57 7.03
CA VAL A 132 6.59 11.59 6.48
C VAL A 132 5.93 10.24 6.26
N LEU A 133 5.17 9.75 7.24
CA LEU A 133 4.46 8.47 7.11
C LEU A 133 3.26 8.58 6.16
N GLY A 134 2.52 9.70 6.21
CA GLY A 134 1.42 9.94 5.28
C GLY A 134 1.87 9.97 3.82
N ALA A 135 2.98 10.67 3.52
CA ALA A 135 3.55 10.67 2.18
C ALA A 135 4.11 9.29 1.79
N ALA A 136 4.72 8.55 2.72
CA ALA A 136 5.18 7.19 2.45
C ALA A 136 4.01 6.24 2.11
N ALA A 137 2.90 6.32 2.85
CA ALA A 137 1.69 5.55 2.56
C ALA A 137 1.12 5.91 1.18
N LEU A 138 0.90 7.20 0.90
CA LEU A 138 0.39 7.69 -0.39
C LEU A 138 1.28 7.26 -1.58
N TRP A 139 2.61 7.27 -1.40
CA TRP A 139 3.52 6.78 -2.42
C TRP A 139 3.30 5.29 -2.72
N HIS A 140 3.18 4.44 -1.70
CA HIS A 140 2.92 3.01 -1.92
C HIS A 140 1.51 2.76 -2.48
N VAL A 141 0.50 3.53 -2.08
CA VAL A 141 -0.83 3.50 -2.69
C VAL A 141 -0.74 3.82 -4.19
N ALA A 142 -0.05 4.89 -4.57
CA ALA A 142 0.12 5.26 -5.98
C ALA A 142 0.87 4.19 -6.79
N LEU A 143 1.89 3.56 -6.21
CA LEU A 143 2.62 2.44 -6.83
C LEU A 143 1.71 1.22 -7.06
N ALA A 144 0.76 0.95 -6.18
CA ALA A 144 -0.20 -0.13 -6.38
C ALA A 144 -1.29 0.25 -7.39
N GLN A 145 -1.90 1.43 -7.24
CA GLN A 145 -2.99 1.89 -8.11
C GLN A 145 -2.56 2.03 -9.57
N VAL A 146 -1.34 2.50 -9.86
CA VAL A 146 -0.85 2.60 -11.25
C VAL A 146 -0.78 1.24 -11.97
N ARG A 147 -0.70 0.14 -11.21
CA ARG A 147 -0.60 -1.23 -11.73
C ARG A 147 -1.96 -1.88 -11.97
N LEU A 148 -3.06 -1.26 -11.52
CA LEU A 148 -4.41 -1.81 -11.58
C LEU A 148 -5.32 -0.87 -12.40
N PRO A 149 -5.76 -1.28 -13.61
CA PRO A 149 -6.52 -0.41 -14.52
C PRO A 149 -7.76 0.24 -13.89
N GLU A 150 -8.49 -0.49 -13.06
CA GLU A 150 -9.73 -0.04 -12.42
C GLU A 150 -9.52 1.01 -11.32
N PHE A 151 -8.28 1.25 -10.89
CA PHE A 151 -7.96 2.24 -9.85
C PHE A 151 -7.47 3.58 -10.41
N SER A 152 -7.59 3.82 -11.72
CA SER A 152 -7.08 5.03 -12.37
C SER A 152 -7.69 6.33 -11.81
N GLU A 153 -8.98 6.34 -11.47
CA GLU A 153 -9.61 7.51 -10.82
C GLU A 153 -9.04 7.75 -9.41
N ALA A 154 -8.94 6.69 -8.61
CA ALA A 154 -8.39 6.73 -7.27
C ALA A 154 -6.91 7.16 -7.28
N LEU A 155 -6.15 6.78 -8.31
CA LEU A 155 -4.77 7.21 -8.54
C LEU A 155 -4.68 8.74 -8.60
N GLY A 156 -5.52 9.40 -9.39
CA GLY A 156 -5.52 10.87 -9.49
C GLY A 156 -5.72 11.56 -8.14
N SER A 157 -6.63 11.04 -7.31
CA SER A 157 -6.86 11.54 -5.94
C SER A 157 -5.64 11.32 -5.03
N THR A 158 -5.05 10.13 -5.05
CA THR A 158 -3.83 9.80 -4.29
C THR A 158 -2.67 10.72 -4.66
N LEU A 159 -2.47 10.99 -5.95
CA LEU A 159 -1.38 11.82 -6.45
C LEU A 159 -1.51 13.28 -5.99
N ARG A 160 -2.71 13.86 -6.04
CA ARG A 160 -2.97 15.22 -5.51
C ARG A 160 -2.73 15.30 -4.00
N ARG A 161 -3.14 14.29 -3.24
CA ARG A 161 -2.84 14.22 -1.80
C ARG A 161 -1.34 14.11 -1.54
N TYR A 162 -0.63 13.29 -2.31
CA TYR A 162 0.82 13.16 -2.20
C TYR A 162 1.53 14.50 -2.44
N GLU A 163 1.15 15.19 -3.51
CA GLU A 163 1.66 16.52 -3.84
C GLU A 163 1.44 17.54 -2.71
N ALA A 164 0.26 17.55 -2.09
CA ALA A 164 -0.05 18.46 -0.98
C ALA A 164 0.75 18.15 0.30
N VAL A 165 1.06 16.88 0.56
CA VAL A 165 1.77 16.44 1.77
C VAL A 165 3.29 16.54 1.60
N ARG A 166 3.80 16.27 0.39
CA ARG A 166 5.24 16.17 0.11
C ARG A 166 6.07 17.39 0.55
N PRO A 167 5.64 18.65 0.38
CA PRO A 167 6.38 19.83 0.85
C PRO A 167 6.57 19.88 2.37
N LYS A 168 5.72 19.20 3.14
CA LYS A 168 5.82 19.12 4.61
C LYS A 168 6.85 18.10 5.08
N VAL A 169 7.45 17.33 4.16
CA VAL A 169 8.39 16.25 4.46
C VAL A 169 9.83 16.72 4.29
N ASN A 170 10.58 16.73 5.39
CA ASN A 170 12.00 17.06 5.43
C ASN A 170 12.89 15.86 5.04
N LEU A 171 12.58 15.20 3.91
CA LEU A 171 13.40 14.16 3.31
C LEU A 171 13.84 14.60 1.91
N THR A 172 15.04 14.16 1.51
CA THR A 172 15.57 14.40 0.17
C THR A 172 14.73 13.69 -0.88
N ASP A 173 14.77 14.19 -2.12
CA ASP A 173 14.12 13.56 -3.28
C ASP A 173 14.56 12.10 -3.51
N SER A 174 15.79 11.76 -3.12
CA SER A 174 16.31 10.38 -3.16
C SER A 174 15.64 9.45 -2.16
N LYS A 175 15.26 9.95 -0.98
CA LYS A 175 14.59 9.16 0.07
C LYS A 175 13.07 9.15 -0.13
N MET A 176 12.51 10.27 -0.57
CA MET A 176 11.09 10.40 -0.87
C MET A 176 10.94 11.30 -2.10
N PRO A 177 10.45 10.78 -3.24
CA PRO A 177 10.46 11.52 -4.48
C PRO A 177 9.63 12.81 -4.41
N GLN A 178 10.03 13.84 -5.11
CA GLN A 178 9.18 14.98 -5.44
C GLN A 178 8.12 14.52 -6.44
N ALA A 179 7.02 15.27 -6.53
CA ALA A 179 5.88 14.91 -7.38
C ALA A 179 6.29 14.63 -8.84
N ALA A 180 7.14 15.47 -9.43
CA ALA A 180 7.64 15.28 -10.79
C ALA A 180 8.41 13.96 -10.98
N ARG A 181 9.32 13.63 -10.04
CA ARG A 181 10.09 12.38 -10.10
C ARG A 181 9.19 11.16 -9.89
N LEU A 182 8.18 11.27 -9.03
CA LEU A 182 7.20 10.21 -8.84
C LEU A 182 6.39 10.00 -10.13
N LYS A 183 5.92 11.07 -10.78
CA LYS A 183 5.23 11.01 -12.07
C LYS A 183 6.05 10.25 -13.11
N THR A 184 7.32 10.60 -13.31
CA THR A 184 8.21 9.89 -14.25
C THR A 184 8.28 8.40 -13.96
N ARG A 185 8.48 8.01 -12.69
CA ARG A 185 8.54 6.59 -12.29
C ARG A 185 7.24 5.85 -12.58
N LEU A 186 6.10 6.47 -12.24
CA LEU A 186 4.79 5.85 -12.45
C LEU A 186 4.43 5.76 -13.94
N MET A 187 4.86 6.73 -14.76
CA MET A 187 4.66 6.69 -16.22
C MET A 187 5.39 5.51 -16.85
N SER A 188 6.65 5.25 -16.46
CA SER A 188 7.38 4.08 -16.94
C SER A 188 6.65 2.78 -16.61
N VAL A 189 6.18 2.62 -15.37
CA VAL A 189 5.41 1.44 -14.95
C VAL A 189 4.09 1.31 -15.74
N ALA A 190 3.35 2.40 -15.91
CA ALA A 190 2.08 2.38 -16.64
C ALA A 190 2.29 2.03 -18.12
N GLN A 191 3.37 2.52 -18.74
CA GLN A 191 3.73 2.23 -20.12
C GLN A 191 4.14 0.76 -20.30
N GLU A 192 4.99 0.22 -19.41
CA GLU A 192 5.40 -1.18 -19.46
C GLU A 192 4.25 -2.17 -19.25
N LEU A 193 3.18 -1.75 -18.57
CA LEU A 193 1.99 -2.57 -18.32
C LEU A 193 0.87 -2.38 -19.35
N ASP A 194 1.04 -1.48 -20.32
CA ASP A 194 0.00 -1.02 -21.25
C ASP A 194 -1.26 -0.49 -20.53
N ASN A 195 -1.09 0.18 -19.39
CA ASN A 195 -2.20 0.75 -18.61
C ASN A 195 -2.55 2.17 -19.08
N GLU A 196 -3.29 2.26 -20.18
CA GLU A 196 -3.66 3.53 -20.84
C GLU A 196 -4.43 4.49 -19.91
N ALA A 197 -5.30 3.97 -19.05
CA ALA A 197 -6.08 4.78 -18.12
C ALA A 197 -5.19 5.44 -17.04
N ALA A 198 -4.19 4.71 -16.54
CA ALA A 198 -3.20 5.27 -15.63
C ALA A 198 -2.31 6.30 -16.34
N LEU A 199 -1.90 6.06 -17.60
CA LEU A 199 -1.13 7.02 -18.40
C LEU A 199 -1.90 8.34 -18.58
N ALA A 200 -3.18 8.28 -18.94
CA ALA A 200 -4.03 9.47 -19.07
C ALA A 200 -4.11 10.26 -17.75
N THR A 201 -4.28 9.55 -16.64
CA THR A 201 -4.29 10.13 -15.29
C THR A 201 -2.96 10.84 -14.98
N LEU A 202 -1.83 10.17 -15.19
CA LEU A 202 -0.49 10.71 -14.93
C LEU A 202 -0.17 11.93 -15.81
N ASN A 203 -0.59 11.92 -17.07
CA ASN A 203 -0.43 13.05 -17.99
C ASN A 203 -1.20 14.30 -17.55
N SER A 204 -2.34 14.14 -16.87
CA SER A 204 -3.16 15.25 -16.39
C SER A 204 -2.78 15.81 -15.01
N TRP A 205 -2.01 15.07 -14.20
CA TRP A 205 -1.73 15.45 -12.80
C TRP A 205 -0.89 16.74 -12.65
N LEU A 206 0.34 16.75 -13.18
CA LEU A 206 1.28 17.87 -13.06
C LEU A 206 1.46 18.52 -14.42
N ARG A 207 0.41 19.11 -15.00
CA ARG A 207 0.58 19.86 -16.26
C ARG A 207 1.52 21.03 -16.00
N ASP A 208 2.49 21.20 -16.89
CA ASP A 208 3.52 22.24 -16.79
C ASP A 208 2.87 23.59 -16.47
N SER A 209 3.33 24.19 -15.37
CA SER A 209 2.98 25.56 -14.96
C SER A 209 3.69 26.55 -15.86
#